data_AF-A0A2V6V3F2-F1
#
_entry.id   AF-A0A2V6V3F2-F1
#
_cell.length_a   1.000
_cell.length_b   1.000
_cell.length_c   1.000
_cell.angle_alpha   90.00
_cell.angle_beta   90.00
_cell.angle_gamma   90.00
#
_symmetry.space_group_name_H-M   'P 1'
#
loop_
_entity.id
_entity.type
_entity.pdbx_description
1 polymer ?
#
loop_
_entity_poly.entity_id
_entity_poly.type
_entity_poly.pdbx_seq_one_letter_code
_entity_poly.pdbx_strand_id
1 'polypeptide(L)'
;MTRAVLTLTPFVALGTCIVVHVILSRAFPGLARPLGILLSVGVAGVGVVGVALFGPADRLPAAVGPPELAAVWLLTYVLLAYCYVIGFFNLGESARRIRLLIDLHQAGRRGLSLEEILSTYNARMIVDVRLHRMITGGQVRQQDGVYYTRARIMLAAARLLVWLKIAYLGSRSELSAPTPSERPAPR
;
A
#
# COMPACT_ATOMS: atom_id res chain seq x y z
N MET A 1 10.01 -29.05 10.79
CA MET A 1 9.39 -27.71 10.97
C MET A 1 8.89 -27.60 12.41
N THR A 2 9.37 -26.59 13.15
CA THR A 2 9.07 -26.33 14.57
C THR A 2 7.68 -25.71 14.76
N ARG A 3 7.09 -25.76 15.97
CA ARG A 3 5.81 -25.10 16.33
C ARG A 3 5.71 -23.64 15.85
N ALA A 4 6.84 -22.93 15.79
CA ALA A 4 6.95 -21.57 15.27
C ALA A 4 6.50 -21.45 13.79
N VAL A 5 6.74 -22.47 12.98
CA VAL A 5 6.35 -22.47 11.56
C VAL A 5 4.82 -22.52 11.42
N LEU A 6 4.14 -23.32 12.26
CA LEU A 6 2.68 -23.41 12.27
C LEU A 6 2.03 -22.08 12.66
N THR A 7 2.60 -21.34 13.61
CA THR A 7 2.08 -20.03 14.01
C THR A 7 2.35 -18.93 12.98
N LEU A 8 3.40 -19.08 12.16
CA LEU A 8 3.79 -18.09 11.17
C LEU A 8 3.07 -18.28 9.82
N THR A 9 2.35 -19.38 9.61
CA THR A 9 1.68 -19.68 8.33
C THR A 9 0.81 -18.53 7.81
N PRO A 10 -0.06 -17.87 8.60
CA PRO A 10 -0.89 -16.77 8.10
C PRO A 10 -0.05 -15.55 7.66
N PHE A 11 1.09 -15.30 8.31
CA PHE A 11 2.01 -14.21 7.96
C PHE A 11 2.80 -14.52 6.70
N VAL A 12 3.26 -15.77 6.55
CA VAL A 12 3.91 -16.25 5.32
C VAL A 12 2.93 -16.16 4.15
N ALA A 13 1.68 -16.55 4.35
CA ALA A 13 0.64 -16.42 3.35
C ALA A 13 0.37 -14.97 2.95
N LEU A 14 0.35 -14.03 3.92
CA LEU A 14 0.27 -12.61 3.62
C LEU A 14 1.47 -12.15 2.79
N GLY A 15 2.69 -12.56 3.15
CA GLY A 15 3.90 -12.27 2.38
C GLY A 15 3.80 -12.79 0.94
N THR A 16 3.34 -14.03 0.76
CA THR A 16 3.09 -14.64 -0.56
C THR A 16 2.01 -13.86 -1.32
N CYS A 17 0.91 -13.47 -0.67
CA CYS A 17 -0.12 -12.63 -1.27
C CYS A 17 0.48 -11.34 -1.84
N ILE A 18 1.33 -10.65 -1.07
CA ILE A 18 1.99 -9.41 -1.51
C ILE A 18 2.90 -9.69 -2.72
N VAL A 19 3.73 -10.74 -2.66
CA VAL A 19 4.64 -11.09 -3.76
C VAL A 19 3.89 -11.45 -5.03
N VAL A 20 2.84 -12.28 -4.93
CA VAL A 20 1.99 -12.66 -6.07
C VAL A 20 1.31 -11.42 -6.65
N HIS A 21 0.83 -10.52 -5.79
CA HIS A 21 0.22 -9.27 -6.21
C HIS A 21 1.20 -8.36 -6.97
N VAL A 22 2.45 -8.25 -6.50
CA VAL A 22 3.54 -7.53 -7.18
C VAL A 22 3.82 -8.17 -8.55
N ILE A 23 3.97 -9.49 -8.59
CA ILE A 23 4.30 -10.18 -9.84
C ILE A 23 3.18 -9.99 -10.87
N LEU A 24 1.91 -10.17 -10.47
CA LEU A 24 0.75 -9.97 -11.34
C LEU A 24 0.69 -8.54 -11.89
N SER A 25 0.87 -7.54 -11.03
CA SER A 25 0.82 -6.12 -11.43
C SER A 25 1.98 -5.73 -12.35
N ARG A 26 3.17 -6.34 -12.19
CA ARG A 26 4.31 -6.08 -13.08
C ARG A 26 4.26 -6.86 -14.39
N ALA A 27 3.82 -8.12 -14.36
CA ALA A 27 3.75 -8.97 -15.54
C ALA A 27 2.56 -8.60 -16.44
N PHE A 28 1.47 -8.10 -15.85
CA PHE A 28 0.24 -7.75 -16.57
C PHE A 28 -0.21 -6.33 -16.23
N PRO A 29 0.46 -5.28 -16.76
CA PRO A 29 0.08 -3.89 -16.49
C PRO A 29 -1.31 -3.51 -17.01
N GLY A 30 -1.87 -4.29 -17.94
CA GLY A 30 -3.24 -4.14 -18.43
C GLY A 30 -4.31 -4.81 -17.55
N LEU A 31 -3.92 -5.55 -16.51
CA LEU A 31 -4.87 -6.21 -15.61
C LEU A 31 -5.56 -5.17 -14.72
N ALA A 32 -6.88 -5.25 -14.63
CA ALA A 32 -7.63 -4.43 -13.70
C ALA A 32 -7.10 -4.63 -12.27
N ARG A 33 -6.71 -3.54 -11.60
CA ARG A 33 -6.18 -3.56 -10.22
C ARG A 33 -7.01 -4.39 -9.22
N PRO A 34 -8.35 -4.27 -9.16
CA PRO A 34 -9.13 -5.09 -8.21
C PRO A 34 -9.03 -6.59 -8.51
N LEU A 35 -8.90 -6.97 -9.78
CA LEU A 35 -8.73 -8.37 -10.18
C LEU A 35 -7.36 -8.91 -9.76
N GLY A 36 -6.30 -8.10 -9.91
CA GLY A 36 -4.97 -8.46 -9.42
C GLY A 36 -4.90 -8.65 -7.89
N ILE A 37 -5.67 -7.85 -7.13
CA ILE A 37 -5.81 -8.04 -5.67
C ILE A 37 -6.54 -9.33 -5.38
N LEU A 38 -7.70 -9.56 -6.02
CA LEU A 38 -8.53 -10.74 -5.79
C LEU A 38 -7.76 -12.04 -6.08
N LEU A 39 -7.03 -12.10 -7.20
CA LEU A 39 -6.21 -13.24 -7.57
C LEU A 39 -5.11 -13.51 -6.55
N SER A 40 -4.41 -12.46 -6.10
CA SER A 40 -3.35 -12.62 -5.10
C SER A 40 -3.87 -13.11 -3.75
N VAL A 41 -5.02 -12.60 -3.31
CA VAL A 41 -5.67 -13.03 -2.06
C VAL A 41 -6.14 -14.48 -2.19
N GLY A 42 -6.72 -14.84 -3.33
CA GLY A 42 -7.20 -16.19 -3.62
C GLY A 42 -6.07 -17.22 -3.65
N VAL A 43 -4.98 -16.95 -4.39
CA VAL A 43 -3.84 -17.87 -4.51
C VAL A 43 -3.19 -18.16 -3.16
N ALA A 44 -2.93 -17.13 -2.36
CA ALA A 44 -2.37 -17.32 -1.02
C ALA A 44 -3.37 -17.97 -0.05
N GLY A 45 -4.67 -17.69 -0.18
CA GLY A 45 -5.72 -18.35 0.61
C GLY A 45 -5.82 -19.86 0.33
N VAL A 46 -5.75 -20.27 -0.93
CA VAL A 46 -5.68 -21.69 -1.32
C VAL A 46 -4.43 -22.35 -0.74
N GLY A 47 -3.29 -21.64 -0.74
CA GLY A 47 -2.06 -22.10 -0.09
C GLY A 47 -2.22 -22.34 1.42
N VAL A 48 -2.89 -21.44 2.15
CA VAL A 48 -3.16 -21.60 3.58
C VAL A 48 -3.99 -22.85 3.85
N VAL A 49 -5.07 -23.04 3.08
CA VAL A 49 -5.95 -24.20 3.23
C VAL A 49 -5.22 -25.50 2.86
N GLY A 50 -4.44 -25.49 1.79
CA GLY A 50 -3.65 -26.65 1.37
C GLY A 50 -2.63 -27.08 2.41
N VAL A 51 -1.89 -26.13 3.01
CA VAL A 51 -0.94 -26.43 4.08
C VAL A 51 -1.64 -26.89 5.36
N ALA A 52 -2.83 -26.39 5.66
CA ALA A 52 -3.59 -26.81 6.84
C ALA A 52 -4.16 -28.24 6.70
N LEU A 53 -4.63 -28.62 5.52
CA LEU A 53 -5.27 -29.91 5.27
C LEU A 53 -4.28 -31.04 4.93
N PHE A 54 -3.20 -30.72 4.21
CA PHE A 54 -2.23 -31.71 3.72
C PHE A 54 -0.83 -31.53 4.32
N GLY A 55 -0.67 -30.59 5.25
CA GLY A 55 0.57 -30.39 5.97
C GLY A 55 0.87 -31.52 6.96
N PRO A 56 2.02 -31.46 7.63
CA PRO A 56 2.44 -32.47 8.60
C PRO A 56 1.51 -32.50 9.83
N ALA A 57 0.45 -33.29 9.73
CA ALA A 57 -0.57 -33.50 10.76
C ALA A 57 -0.01 -34.20 12.02
N ASP A 58 1.13 -34.89 11.88
CA ASP A 58 1.90 -35.52 12.96
C ASP A 58 2.40 -34.52 14.02
N ARG A 59 2.36 -33.21 13.72
CA ARG A 59 2.84 -32.15 14.61
C ARG A 59 1.73 -31.31 15.23
N LEU A 60 0.48 -31.67 15.00
CA LEU A 60 -0.67 -30.98 15.59
C LEU A 60 -0.92 -31.44 17.03
N PRO A 61 -1.35 -30.55 17.93
CA PRO A 61 -1.89 -30.98 19.22
C PRO A 61 -3.06 -31.92 18.96
N ALA A 62 -3.16 -33.02 19.72
CA ALA A 62 -4.25 -34.01 19.58
C ALA A 62 -5.67 -33.40 19.75
N ALA A 63 -5.76 -32.18 20.27
CA ALA A 63 -7.00 -31.44 20.49
C ALA A 63 -7.47 -30.58 19.30
N VAL A 64 -6.71 -30.49 18.20
CA VAL A 64 -7.07 -29.64 17.05
C VAL A 64 -7.02 -30.45 15.76
N GLY A 65 -8.15 -30.56 15.08
CA GLY A 65 -8.26 -31.18 13.77
C GLY A 65 -7.73 -30.28 12.63
N PRO A 66 -7.32 -30.87 11.49
CA PRO A 66 -6.95 -30.12 10.28
C PRO A 66 -7.99 -29.07 9.81
N PRO A 67 -9.32 -29.34 9.80
CA PRO A 67 -10.28 -28.34 9.34
C PRO A 67 -10.42 -27.15 10.30
N GLU A 68 -10.29 -27.40 11.61
CA GLU A 68 -10.34 -26.33 12.63
C GLU A 68 -9.14 -25.40 12.50
N LEU A 69 -7.95 -25.99 12.27
CA LEU A 69 -6.75 -25.22 12.00
C LEU A 69 -6.87 -24.41 10.71
N ALA A 70 -7.39 -25.02 9.64
CA ALA A 70 -7.63 -24.34 8.37
C ALA A 70 -8.56 -23.14 8.56
N ALA A 71 -9.64 -23.28 9.33
CA ALA A 71 -10.56 -22.19 9.62
C ALA A 71 -9.88 -21.04 10.36
N VAL A 72 -9.12 -21.33 11.43
CA VAL A 72 -8.41 -20.30 12.21
C VAL A 72 -7.36 -19.58 11.38
N TRP A 73 -6.55 -20.32 10.61
CA TRP A 73 -5.54 -19.73 9.75
C TRP A 73 -6.13 -18.92 8.61
N LEU A 74 -7.19 -19.42 7.97
CA LEU A 74 -7.87 -18.70 6.88
C LEU A 74 -8.49 -17.41 7.41
N LEU A 75 -9.15 -17.46 8.57
CA LEU A 75 -9.72 -16.27 9.20
C LEU A 75 -8.63 -15.25 9.52
N THR A 76 -7.54 -15.68 10.16
CA THR A 76 -6.39 -14.82 10.49
C THR A 76 -5.79 -14.19 9.25
N TYR A 77 -5.59 -14.98 8.20
CA TYR A 77 -5.08 -14.52 6.91
C TYR A 77 -6.02 -13.51 6.25
N VAL A 78 -7.33 -13.76 6.23
CA VAL A 78 -8.32 -12.85 5.64
C VAL A 78 -8.33 -11.51 6.38
N LEU A 79 -8.25 -11.51 7.71
CA LEU A 79 -8.15 -10.28 8.50
C LEU A 79 -6.87 -9.49 8.17
N LEU A 80 -5.73 -10.19 8.08
CA LEU A 80 -4.45 -9.57 7.70
C LEU A 80 -4.48 -9.00 6.27
N ALA A 81 -5.03 -9.77 5.32
CA ALA A 81 -5.20 -9.35 3.93
C ALA A 81 -6.15 -8.15 3.82
N TYR A 82 -7.22 -8.12 4.60
CA TYR A 82 -8.14 -6.99 4.71
C TYR A 82 -7.41 -5.73 5.20
N CYS A 83 -6.62 -5.84 6.27
CA CYS A 83 -5.80 -4.73 6.77
C CYS A 83 -4.81 -4.22 5.71
N TYR A 84 -4.19 -5.12 4.95
CA TYR A 84 -3.31 -4.77 3.84
C TYR A 84 -4.05 -4.03 2.72
N VAL A 85 -5.15 -4.61 2.21
CA VAL A 85 -5.91 -4.06 1.08
C VAL A 85 -6.49 -2.70 1.44
N ILE A 86 -7.11 -2.57 2.61
CA ILE A 86 -7.74 -1.31 3.00
C ILE A 86 -6.70 -0.27 3.40
N GLY A 87 -5.72 -0.66 4.22
CA GLY A 87 -4.69 0.24 4.73
C GLY A 87 -3.85 0.87 3.61
N PHE A 88 -3.55 0.10 2.56
CA PHE A 88 -2.69 0.57 1.48
C PHE A 88 -3.44 1.08 0.25
N PHE A 89 -4.51 0.42 -0.18
CA PHE A 89 -5.15 0.74 -1.47
C PHE A 89 -6.38 1.63 -1.30
N ASN A 90 -7.33 1.25 -0.43
CA ASN A 90 -8.56 2.02 -0.30
C ASN A 90 -8.33 3.41 0.31
N LEU A 91 -7.53 3.55 1.38
CA LEU A 91 -7.42 4.86 2.03
C LEU A 91 -6.84 5.96 1.13
N GLY A 92 -5.92 5.63 0.23
CA GLY A 92 -5.31 6.60 -0.69
C GLY A 92 -6.17 6.93 -1.90
N GLU A 93 -6.78 5.92 -2.51
CA GLU A 93 -7.59 6.07 -3.73
C GLU A 93 -9.01 6.57 -3.41
N SER A 94 -9.65 6.03 -2.37
CA SER A 94 -10.97 6.45 -1.94
C SER A 94 -10.99 7.89 -1.46
N ALA A 95 -9.97 8.36 -0.73
CA ALA A 95 -9.92 9.75 -0.27
C ALA A 95 -9.90 10.77 -1.43
N ARG A 96 -9.15 10.46 -2.51
CA ARG A 96 -9.10 11.32 -3.70
C ARG A 96 -10.40 11.25 -4.50
N ARG A 97 -10.94 10.05 -4.68
CA ARG A 97 -12.20 9.85 -5.41
C ARG A 97 -13.38 10.52 -4.69
N ILE A 98 -13.48 10.37 -3.37
CA ILE A 98 -14.53 11.01 -2.55
C ILE A 98 -14.39 12.53 -2.63
N ARG A 99 -13.18 13.08 -2.50
CA ARG A 99 -12.96 14.51 -2.63
C ARG A 99 -13.35 15.03 -4.01
N LEU A 100 -12.96 14.33 -5.08
CA LEU A 100 -13.32 14.72 -6.45
C LEU A 100 -14.85 14.69 -6.65
N LEU A 101 -15.52 13.71 -6.05
CA LEU A 101 -16.98 13.61 -6.09
C LEU A 101 -17.63 14.79 -5.35
N ILE A 102 -17.09 15.20 -4.20
CA ILE A 102 -17.56 16.36 -3.45
C ILE A 102 -17.33 17.64 -4.27
N ASP A 103 -16.15 17.82 -4.85
CA ASP A 103 -15.81 18.99 -5.67
C ASP A 103 -16.75 19.09 -6.89
N LEU A 104 -17.01 17.97 -7.58
CA LEU A 104 -17.98 17.89 -8.68
C LEU A 104 -19.42 18.17 -8.24
N HIS A 105 -19.82 17.67 -7.07
CA HIS A 105 -21.15 17.93 -6.53
C HIS A 105 -21.32 19.42 -6.16
N GLN A 106 -20.30 20.03 -5.56
CA GLN A 106 -20.29 21.46 -5.21
C GLN A 106 -20.29 22.37 -6.45
N ALA A 107 -19.66 21.94 -7.54
CA ALA A 107 -19.69 22.67 -8.81
C ALA A 107 -21.09 22.68 -9.47
N GLY A 108 -21.99 21.77 -9.06
CA GLY A 108 -23.39 21.75 -9.48
C GLY A 108 -23.57 21.73 -10.99
N ARG A 109 -24.48 22.56 -11.52
CA ARG A 109 -24.77 22.66 -12.97
C ARG A 109 -23.63 23.26 -13.80
N ARG A 110 -22.65 23.92 -13.15
CA ARG A 110 -21.48 24.50 -13.84
C ARG A 110 -20.50 23.41 -14.28
N GLY A 111 -20.46 22.29 -13.55
CA GLY A 111 -19.46 21.25 -13.71
C GLY A 111 -18.04 21.75 -13.40
N LEU A 112 -17.06 20.85 -13.55
CA LEU A 112 -15.64 21.17 -13.52
C LEU A 112 -15.04 20.73 -14.85
N SER A 113 -14.28 21.61 -15.50
CA SER A 113 -13.51 21.22 -16.67
C SER A 113 -12.34 20.31 -16.27
N LEU A 114 -11.83 19.52 -17.22
CA LEU A 114 -10.67 18.66 -16.96
C LEU A 114 -9.44 19.49 -16.50
N GLU A 115 -9.27 20.69 -17.05
CA GLU A 115 -8.20 21.62 -16.66
C GLU A 115 -8.39 22.16 -15.24
N GLU A 116 -9.62 22.48 -14.83
CA GLU A 116 -9.93 22.87 -13.46
C GLU A 116 -9.65 21.73 -12.46
N ILE A 117 -10.05 20.50 -12.82
CA ILE A 117 -9.74 19.29 -12.02
C ILE A 117 -8.23 19.08 -11.92
N LEU A 118 -7.50 19.18 -13.03
CA LEU A 118 -6.05 18.99 -13.02
C LEU A 118 -5.30 20.11 -12.28
N SER A 119 -5.81 21.34 -12.31
CA SER A 119 -5.25 22.47 -11.55
C SER A 119 -5.51 22.34 -10.04
N THR A 120 -6.67 21.81 -9.65
CA THR A 120 -7.05 21.56 -8.25
C THR A 120 -6.38 20.29 -7.72
N TYR A 121 -6.20 19.25 -8.53
CA TYR A 121 -5.45 18.06 -8.14
C TYR A 121 -3.96 18.17 -8.49
N ASN A 122 -3.50 19.37 -8.81
CA ASN A 122 -2.11 19.63 -9.18
C ASN A 122 -1.19 19.18 -8.03
N ALA A 123 -0.12 18.49 -8.40
CA ALA A 123 0.80 17.84 -7.46
C ALA A 123 1.29 18.81 -6.36
N ARG A 124 1.38 20.11 -6.67
CA ARG A 124 1.79 21.18 -5.75
C ARG A 124 0.89 21.33 -4.52
N MET A 125 -0.44 21.39 -4.68
CA MET A 125 -1.34 21.53 -3.52
C MET A 125 -1.37 20.24 -2.67
N ILE A 126 -1.25 19.06 -3.30
CA ILE A 126 -1.13 17.79 -2.60
C ILE A 126 0.16 17.75 -1.77
N VAL A 127 1.27 18.28 -2.33
CA VAL A 127 2.54 18.41 -1.62
C VAL A 127 2.40 19.38 -0.46
N ASP A 128 1.79 20.55 -0.64
CA ASP A 128 1.64 21.56 0.43
C ASP A 128 0.79 21.05 1.60
N VAL A 129 -0.34 20.41 1.33
CA VAL A 129 -1.20 19.83 2.40
C VAL A 129 -0.46 18.71 3.14
N ARG A 130 0.31 17.89 2.43
CA ARG A 130 1.12 16.82 3.04
C ARG A 130 2.27 17.40 3.86
N LEU A 131 2.95 18.42 3.33
CA LEU A 131 4.07 19.10 3.98
C LEU A 131 3.59 19.82 5.24
N HIS A 132 2.44 20.48 5.17
CA HIS A 132 1.80 21.11 6.33
C HIS A 132 1.52 20.07 7.42
N ARG A 133 0.87 18.94 7.09
CA ARG A 133 0.65 17.85 8.06
C ARG A 133 1.94 17.26 8.62
N MET A 134 3.00 17.14 7.82
CA MET A 134 4.30 16.66 8.29
C MET A 134 4.96 17.64 9.27
N ILE A 135 4.72 18.95 9.10
CA ILE A 135 5.17 20.00 10.02
C ILE A 135 4.35 19.97 11.31
N THR A 136 3.00 19.94 11.21
CA THR A 136 2.11 19.90 12.38
C THR A 136 2.31 18.61 13.19
N GLY A 137 2.60 17.49 12.51
CA GLY A 137 2.91 16.20 13.13
C GLY A 137 4.35 16.05 13.64
N GLY A 138 5.16 17.10 13.59
CA GLY A 138 6.55 17.10 14.11
C GLY A 138 7.56 16.26 13.31
N GLN A 139 7.17 15.77 12.14
CA GLN A 139 7.99 14.92 11.28
C GLN A 139 9.02 15.74 10.47
N VAL A 140 8.65 16.97 10.13
CA VAL A 140 9.46 17.95 9.38
C VAL A 140 9.50 19.27 10.16
N ARG A 141 10.66 19.93 10.23
CA ARG A 141 10.83 21.26 10.81
C ARG A 141 11.16 22.26 9.70
N GLN A 142 10.47 23.39 9.66
CA GLN A 142 10.84 24.51 8.80
C GLN A 142 11.82 25.41 9.58
N GLN A 143 12.97 25.71 8.99
CA GLN A 143 13.96 26.63 9.54
C GLN A 143 14.49 27.47 8.37
N ASP A 144 14.35 28.80 8.45
CA ASP A 144 14.84 29.76 7.45
C ASP A 144 14.38 29.49 6.01
N GLY A 145 13.10 29.13 5.85
CA GLY A 145 12.52 28.82 4.52
C GLY A 145 12.94 27.45 3.96
N VAL A 146 13.73 26.67 4.68
CA VAL A 146 14.20 25.33 4.30
C VAL A 146 13.57 24.26 5.20
N TYR A 147 13.16 23.13 4.62
CA TYR A 147 12.49 22.04 5.33
C TYR A 147 13.48 20.93 5.69
N TYR A 148 13.58 20.60 6.99
CA TYR A 148 14.48 19.57 7.53
C TYR A 148 13.70 18.41 8.13
N THR A 149 14.08 17.16 7.82
CA THR A 149 13.40 15.98 8.37
C THR A 149 13.92 15.62 9.75
N ARG A 150 13.01 15.46 10.73
CA ARG A 150 13.38 15.23 12.14
C ARG A 150 13.26 13.75 12.56
N ALA A 151 12.29 13.01 12.02
CA ALA A 151 11.98 11.64 12.44
C ALA A 151 12.72 10.56 11.62
N ARG A 152 13.88 10.09 12.09
CA ARG A 152 14.69 9.05 11.43
C ARG A 152 13.95 7.72 11.21
N ILE A 153 13.07 7.34 12.14
CA ILE A 153 12.24 6.11 12.05
C ILE A 153 11.18 6.24 10.96
N MET A 154 10.52 7.39 10.87
CA MET A 154 9.57 7.69 9.80
C MET A 154 10.26 7.68 8.43
N LEU A 155 11.50 8.19 8.37
CA LEU A 155 12.30 8.19 7.16
C LEU A 155 12.70 6.78 6.73
N ALA A 156 13.01 5.89 7.68
CA ALA A 156 13.28 4.48 7.42
C ALA A 156 12.03 3.74 6.93
N ALA A 157 10.88 3.95 7.57
CA ALA A 157 9.59 3.39 7.14
C ALA A 157 9.16 3.95 5.76
N ALA A 158 9.35 5.24 5.51
CA ALA A 158 9.10 5.88 4.22
C ALA A 158 10.03 5.33 3.13
N ARG A 159 11.33 5.13 3.44
CA ARG A 159 12.26 4.48 2.51
C ARG A 159 11.85 3.04 2.22
N LEU A 160 11.47 2.27 3.22
CA LEU A 160 10.95 0.91 3.05
C LEU A 160 9.71 0.91 2.15
N LEU A 161 8.76 1.82 2.39
CA LEU A 161 7.55 1.97 1.60
C LEU A 161 7.82 2.46 0.18
N VAL A 162 8.78 3.37 -0.02
CA VAL A 162 9.20 3.82 -1.35
C VAL A 162 9.91 2.70 -2.09
N TRP A 163 10.74 1.92 -1.41
CA TRP A 163 11.36 0.73 -1.97
C TRP A 163 10.30 -0.29 -2.38
N LEU A 164 9.32 -0.54 -1.51
CA LEU A 164 8.17 -1.39 -1.80
C LEU A 164 7.37 -0.83 -2.99
N LYS A 165 7.14 0.49 -3.05
CA LYS A 165 6.42 1.18 -4.13
C LYS A 165 7.19 1.12 -5.45
N ILE A 166 8.51 1.21 -5.47
CA ILE A 166 9.34 1.08 -6.68
C ILE A 166 9.40 -0.37 -7.15
N ALA A 167 9.50 -1.30 -6.20
CA ALA A 167 9.35 -2.73 -6.45
C ALA A 167 7.93 -3.09 -6.93
N TYR A 168 6.90 -2.33 -6.55
CA TYR A 168 5.50 -2.58 -6.91
C TYR A 168 5.06 -1.88 -8.20
N LEU A 169 5.24 -0.56 -8.33
CA LEU A 169 4.80 0.26 -9.47
C LEU A 169 5.82 0.38 -10.62
N GLY A 170 7.09 0.04 -10.41
CA GLY A 170 8.13 0.15 -11.45
C GLY A 170 8.47 1.56 -11.96
N SER A 171 7.76 2.59 -11.52
CA SER A 171 8.02 3.98 -11.92
C SER A 171 9.06 4.65 -11.01
N ARG A 172 10.16 5.11 -11.61
CA ARG A 172 11.19 5.97 -10.98
C ARG A 172 10.85 7.47 -11.01
N SER A 173 9.65 7.85 -11.44
CA SER A 173 9.36 9.25 -11.82
C SER A 173 9.36 10.26 -10.67
N GLU A 174 9.32 9.84 -9.40
CA GLU A 174 9.26 10.74 -8.24
C GLU A 174 10.64 11.04 -7.61
N LEU A 175 11.71 10.34 -8.02
CA LEU A 175 13.05 10.47 -7.41
C LEU A 175 14.05 11.29 -8.24
N SER A 176 13.70 11.66 -9.48
CA SER A 176 14.50 12.53 -10.32
C SER A 176 14.20 14.00 -9.99
N ALA A 177 14.53 14.45 -8.78
CA ALA A 177 14.71 15.88 -8.57
C ALA A 177 16.03 16.28 -9.25
N PRO A 178 16.07 17.32 -10.10
CA PRO A 178 17.33 17.85 -10.61
C PRO A 178 18.20 18.23 -9.42
N THR A 179 19.48 17.86 -9.46
CA THR A 179 20.42 18.32 -8.45
C THR A 179 20.52 19.85 -8.53
N PRO A 180 20.75 20.56 -7.40
CA PRO A 180 20.73 22.02 -7.36
C PRO A 180 21.69 22.71 -8.34
N SER A 181 22.68 21.98 -8.87
CA SER A 181 23.65 22.44 -9.87
C SER A 181 23.10 22.62 -11.28
N GLU A 182 21.87 22.18 -11.58
CA GLU A 182 21.27 22.25 -12.92
C GLU A 182 20.19 23.34 -13.09
N ARG A 183 19.95 24.20 -12.09
CA ARG A 183 18.97 25.29 -12.26
C ARG A 183 19.60 26.48 -13.01
N PRO A 184 19.09 26.88 -14.19
CA PRO A 184 19.48 28.15 -14.78
C PRO A 184 19.01 29.31 -13.89
N ALA A 185 19.87 30.32 -13.76
CA ALA A 185 19.61 31.50 -12.94
C ALA A 185 18.31 32.22 -13.37
N PRO A 186 17.49 32.68 -12.42
CA PRO A 186 16.28 33.43 -12.74
C PRO A 186 16.65 34.74 -13.46
N ARG A 187 16.01 34.99 -14.59
CA ARG A 187 15.97 36.31 -15.26
C ARG A 187 14.90 37.17 -14.62
#